data_AF-A0A0D3I0P3-F1
#
_entry.id   AF-A0A0D3I0P3-F1
#
_cell.length_a   1.000
_cell.length_b   1.000
_cell.length_c   1.000
_cell.angle_alpha   90.00
_cell.angle_beta   90.00
_cell.angle_gamma   90.00
#
_symmetry.space_group_name_H-M   'P 1'
#
loop_
_entity.id
_entity.type
_entity.pdbx_description
1 polymer ?
#
loop_
_entity_poly.entity_id
_entity_poly.type
_entity_poly.pdbx_seq_one_letter_code
_entity_poly.pdbx_strand_id
1 'polypeptide(L)'
;VELDNQELSGTIPPQLGIFWQLQELYLDGNAISGTIPADMGKLSQLQNLYLHGNSISGTIPETDKWCPQLKEIYLYNNDISGTVP
;
A
#
# COMPACT_ATOMS: atom_id res chain seq x y z
N VAL A 1 -7.23 4.92 8.10
CA VAL A 1 -7.58 3.54 8.53
C VAL A 1 -6.32 2.99 9.15
N GLU A 2 -6.38 2.70 10.44
CA GLU A 2 -5.25 2.27 11.25
C GLU A 2 -5.50 0.82 11.64
N LEU A 3 -4.70 -0.08 11.08
CA LEU A 3 -4.77 -1.53 11.27
C LEU A 3 -3.35 -2.10 11.43
N ASP A 4 -2.42 -1.29 11.90
CA ASP A 4 -1.04 -1.68 12.17
C ASP A 4 -0.96 -2.63 13.39
N ASN A 5 0.01 -3.54 13.34
CA ASN A 5 0.31 -4.46 14.46
C ASN A 5 -0.91 -5.30 14.92
N GLN A 6 -1.74 -5.76 13.99
CA GLN A 6 -2.98 -6.51 14.26
C GLN A 6 -2.89 -8.01 13.90
N GLU A 7 -1.69 -8.54 13.63
CA GLU A 7 -1.48 -9.93 13.17
C GLU A 7 -2.28 -10.28 11.89
N LEU A 8 -2.61 -9.27 11.07
CA LEU A 8 -3.37 -9.47 9.85
C LEU A 8 -2.54 -10.25 8.83
N SER A 9 -3.20 -11.12 8.06
CA SER A 9 -2.57 -11.91 7.01
C SER A 9 -3.41 -11.91 5.73
N GLY A 10 -2.83 -12.41 4.65
CA GLY A 10 -3.45 -12.42 3.32
C GLY A 10 -2.84 -11.38 2.40
N THR A 11 -3.62 -10.84 1.47
CA THR A 11 -3.16 -9.91 0.44
C THR A 11 -3.97 -8.63 0.45
N ILE A 12 -3.39 -7.51 0.00
CA ILE A 12 -4.12 -6.26 -0.22
C ILE A 12 -5.16 -6.47 -1.34
N PRO A 13 -6.48 -6.38 -1.07
CA PRO A 13 -7.48 -6.64 -2.10
C PRO A 13 -7.60 -5.46 -3.07
N PRO A 14 -7.73 -5.69 -4.39
CA PRO A 14 -7.97 -4.62 -5.38
C PRO A 14 -9.19 -3.75 -5.08
N GLN A 15 -10.18 -4.32 -4.38
CA GLN A 15 -11.40 -3.64 -3.97
C GLN A 15 -11.17 -2.46 -3.02
N LEU A 16 -9.99 -2.35 -2.39
CA LEU A 16 -9.65 -1.15 -1.59
C LEU A 16 -9.79 0.14 -2.39
N GLY A 17 -9.62 0.11 -3.72
CA GLY A 17 -9.81 1.26 -4.58
C GLY A 17 -11.20 1.90 -4.54
N ILE A 18 -12.22 1.26 -3.95
CA ILE A 18 -13.55 1.87 -3.74
C ILE A 18 -13.53 2.97 -2.68
N PHE A 19 -12.55 2.98 -1.77
CA PHE A 19 -12.41 3.98 -0.72
C PHE A 19 -11.64 5.21 -1.23
N TRP A 20 -12.09 5.79 -2.34
CA TRP A 20 -11.40 6.89 -3.03
C TRP A 20 -11.19 8.15 -2.18
N GLN A 21 -11.93 8.30 -1.07
CA GLN A 21 -11.79 9.38 -0.07
C GLN A 21 -10.77 9.09 1.02
N LEU A 22 -10.21 7.88 1.08
CA LEU A 22 -9.26 7.49 2.11
C LEU A 22 -7.99 8.35 2.02
N GLN A 23 -7.61 8.96 3.14
CA GLN A 23 -6.42 9.83 3.23
C GLN A 23 -5.22 9.11 3.84
N GLU A 24 -5.47 8.16 4.73
CA GLU A 24 -4.43 7.48 5.50
C GLU A 24 -4.73 5.99 5.54
N LEU A 25 -3.72 5.16 5.24
CA LEU A 25 -3.80 3.72 5.32
C LEU A 25 -2.53 3.18 5.99
N TYR A 26 -2.68 2.69 7.23
CA TYR A 26 -1.62 2.07 8.00
C TYR A 26 -1.91 0.58 8.15
N LEU A 27 -1.05 -0.24 7.55
CA LEU A 27 -1.10 -1.69 7.56
C LEU A 27 0.26 -2.30 7.97
N ASP A 28 1.17 -1.48 8.48
CA ASP A 28 2.50 -1.89 8.89
C ASP A 28 2.50 -2.85 10.09
N GLY A 29 3.59 -3.61 10.22
CA GLY A 29 3.76 -4.57 11.32
C GLY A 29 2.76 -5.73 11.30
N ASN A 30 2.33 -6.18 10.12
CA ASN A 30 1.43 -7.33 9.94
C ASN A 30 2.13 -8.48 9.18
N ALA A 31 1.38 -9.53 8.86
CA ALA A 31 1.80 -10.64 8.02
C ALA A 31 1.15 -10.58 6.61
N ILE A 32 0.95 -9.37 6.07
CA ILE A 32 0.39 -9.17 4.74
C ILE A 32 1.43 -9.57 3.69
N SER A 33 0.99 -10.22 2.63
CA SER A 33 1.82 -10.76 1.55
C SER A 33 1.24 -10.42 0.18
N GLY A 34 1.86 -10.92 -0.89
CA GLY A 34 1.41 -10.67 -2.27
C GLY A 34 2.02 -9.41 -2.85
N THR A 35 1.26 -8.64 -3.64
CA THR A 35 1.74 -7.45 -4.35
C THR A 35 0.88 -6.23 -4.02
N ILE A 36 1.40 -5.02 -4.30
CA ILE A 36 0.62 -3.78 -4.25
C ILE A 36 -0.31 -3.74 -5.48
N PRO A 37 -1.64 -3.79 -5.33
CA PRO A 37 -2.54 -3.78 -6.47
C PRO A 37 -2.49 -2.45 -7.21
N ALA A 38 -2.50 -2.48 -8.54
CA ALA A 38 -2.58 -1.27 -9.36
C ALA A 38 -3.83 -0.42 -9.05
N ASP A 39 -4.93 -1.07 -8.63
CA ASP A 39 -6.16 -0.41 -8.19
C ASP A 39 -5.98 0.51 -6.97
N MET A 40 -4.89 0.40 -6.21
CA MET A 40 -4.56 1.40 -5.17
C MET A 40 -4.39 2.81 -5.74
N GLY A 41 -4.06 2.94 -7.04
CA GLY A 41 -4.06 4.24 -7.71
C GLY A 41 -5.43 4.95 -7.73
N LYS A 42 -6.53 4.23 -7.47
CA LYS A 42 -7.88 4.82 -7.31
C LYS A 42 -8.07 5.54 -5.98
N LEU A 43 -7.18 5.35 -5.00
CA LEU A 43 -7.17 6.06 -3.73
C LEU A 43 -6.66 7.50 -3.94
N SER A 44 -7.40 8.29 -4.72
CA SER A 44 -6.97 9.60 -5.22
C SER A 44 -6.69 10.64 -4.14
N GLN A 45 -7.23 10.44 -2.94
CA GLN A 45 -7.05 11.31 -1.78
C GLN A 45 -6.02 10.80 -0.77
N LEU A 46 -5.38 9.64 -1.05
CA LEU A 46 -4.42 9.02 -0.14
C LEU A 46 -3.17 9.89 -0.05
N GLN A 47 -2.80 10.23 1.19
CA GLN A 47 -1.66 11.06 1.55
C GLN A 47 -0.58 10.22 2.25
N ASN A 48 -0.99 9.32 3.14
CA ASN A 48 -0.06 8.49 3.91
C ASN A 48 -0.35 7.01 3.70
N LEU A 49 0.68 6.26 3.29
CA LEU A 49 0.61 4.82 3.09
C LEU A 49 1.76 4.10 3.78
N TYR A 50 1.46 3.39 4.87
CA TYR A 50 2.44 2.61 5.61
C TYR A 50 2.17 1.13 5.41
N LEU A 51 3.12 0.46 4.77
CA LEU A 51 3.10 -0.98 4.49
C LEU A 51 4.34 -1.69 5.05
N HIS A 52 5.22 -0.98 5.73
CA HIS A 52 6.51 -1.49 6.21
C HIS A 52 6.35 -2.63 7.22
N GLY A 53 7.32 -3.54 7.30
CA GLY A 53 7.25 -4.68 8.22
C GLY A 53 6.15 -5.68 7.86
N ASN A 54 6.07 -6.03 6.57
CA ASN A 54 5.18 -7.07 6.03
C ASN A 54 6.00 -7.99 5.10
N SER A 55 5.34 -8.90 4.38
CA SER A 55 5.93 -9.78 3.36
C SER A 55 5.44 -9.43 1.94
N ILE A 56 5.25 -8.14 1.67
CA ILE A 56 4.79 -7.67 0.35
C ILE A 56 5.96 -7.76 -0.63
N SER A 57 5.67 -8.23 -1.84
CA SER A 57 6.64 -8.53 -2.89
C SER A 57 6.23 -7.88 -4.22
N GLY A 58 7.05 -8.07 -5.26
CA GLY A 58 6.80 -7.51 -6.58
C GLY A 58 7.32 -6.08 -6.71
N THR A 59 6.71 -5.27 -7.56
CA THR A 59 7.14 -3.90 -7.88
C THR A 59 6.16 -2.86 -7.35
N ILE A 60 6.63 -1.63 -7.22
CA ILE A 60 5.74 -0.47 -7.03
C ILE A 60 5.01 -0.24 -8.36
N PRO A 61 3.66 -0.10 -8.38
CA PRO A 61 2.93 0.10 -9.62
C PRO A 61 3.37 1.38 -10.35
N GLU A 62 3.92 1.24 -11.56
CA GLU A 62 4.30 2.35 -12.43
C GLU A 62 3.04 2.95 -13.08
N THR A 63 2.50 4.03 -12.50
CA THR A 63 1.53 4.86 -13.21
C THR A 63 1.68 6.33 -12.83
N ASP A 64 1.60 7.23 -13.81
CA ASP A 64 1.61 8.70 -13.63
C ASP A 64 0.46 9.24 -12.74
N LYS A 65 -0.43 8.34 -12.27
CA LYS A 65 -1.64 8.65 -11.49
C LYS A 65 -1.74 7.83 -10.21
N TRP A 66 -0.67 7.13 -9.81
CA TRP A 66 -0.72 6.31 -8.59
C TRP A 66 -0.70 7.22 -7.37
N CYS A 67 -1.84 7.33 -6.68
CA CYS A 67 -2.01 8.13 -5.46
C CYS A 67 -1.47 9.57 -5.62
N PRO A 68 -2.10 10.43 -6.46
CA PRO A 68 -1.56 11.75 -6.83
C PRO A 68 -1.45 12.75 -5.67
N GLN A 69 -1.92 12.39 -4.48
CA GLN A 69 -1.82 13.20 -3.26
C GLN A 69 -0.87 12.59 -2.22
N LEU A 70 -0.15 11.51 -2.57
CA LEU A 70 0.73 10.80 -1.64
C LEU A 70 1.88 11.71 -1.23
N LYS A 71 2.08 11.84 0.07
CA LYS A 71 3.13 12.63 0.71
C LYS A 71 4.16 11.72 1.36
N GLU A 72 3.67 10.67 2.01
CA GLU A 72 4.49 9.74 2.78
C GLU A 72 4.17 8.31 2.38
N ILE A 73 5.23 7.55 2.06
CA ILE A 73 5.15 6.14 1.75
C ILE A 73 6.27 5.38 2.43
N TYR A 74 5.92 4.41 3.27
CA TYR A 74 6.87 3.55 3.97
C TYR A 74 6.69 2.10 3.54
N LEU A 75 7.69 1.60 2.82
CA LEU A 75 7.73 0.26 2.23
C LEU A 75 8.85 -0.63 2.77
N TYR A 76 9.73 -0.10 3.62
CA TYR A 76 10.90 -0.81 4.14
C TYR A 76 10.50 -2.09 4.89
N ASN A 77 11.43 -3.04 5.05
CA ASN A 77 11.15 -4.36 5.64
C ASN A 77 9.97 -5.07 4.93
N ASN A 78 10.09 -5.21 3.60
CA ASN A 78 9.25 -6.01 2.72
C ASN A 78 10.17 -6.65 1.65
N ASP A 79 9.62 -7.51 0.80
CA ASP A 79 10.29 -8.19 -0.31
C ASP A 79 10.10 -7.46 -1.65
N ILE A 80 9.92 -6.13 -1.62
CA ILE A 80 9.71 -5.30 -2.82
C ILE A 80 11.01 -5.20 -3.63
N SER A 81 10.88 -5.30 -4.95
CA SER A 81 11.96 -5.29 -5.93
C SER A 81 11.63 -4.40 -7.12
N GLY A 82 12.58 -4.23 -8.04
CA GLY A 82 12.40 -3.41 -9.25
C GLY A 82 12.84 -1.96 -9.07
N THR A 83 12.30 -1.09 -9.91
CA THR A 83 12.63 0.34 -9.96
C THR A 83 11.68 1.17 -9.11
N VAL A 84 12.19 2.29 -8.59
CA VAL A 84 11.34 3.35 -8.03
C VAL A 84 10.74 4.11 -9.23
N PRO A 85 9.40 4.19 -9.36
CA PRO A 85 8.73 4.94 -10.43
C PRO A 85 9.00 6.44 -10.39
#